data_AF-A0A7U7G492-F1
#
_entry.id   AF-A0A7U7G492-F1
#
_cell.length_a   1.000
_cell.length_b   1.000
_cell.length_c   1.000
_cell.angle_alpha   90.00
_cell.angle_beta   90.00
_cell.angle_gamma   90.00
#
_symmetry.space_group_name_H-M   'P 1'
#
loop_
_entity.id
_entity.type
_entity.pdbx_description
1 polymer ?
#
loop_
_entity_poly.entity_id
_entity_poly.type
_entity_poly.pdbx_seq_one_letter_code
_entity_poly.pdbx_strand_id
1 'polypeptide(L)'
;MFRNMAVALIKHEQISTTLPKAKELRPVVEKLITLGKRGTLHARRQAFAQLRDDAIVTKLFSELSKRYAGRAGGYSRVLKAGVRYGDNADMAVIELVERDVEAKGKDSGPVQKEDQEAA
;
A
#
# COMPACT_ATOMS: atom_id res chain seq x y z
N MET A 1 -13.64 -0.22 -5.10
CA MET A 1 -12.70 0.88 -4.75
C MET A 1 -11.40 0.36 -4.10
N PHE A 2 -11.46 -0.37 -2.98
CA PHE A 2 -10.25 -0.80 -2.24
C PHE A 2 -9.25 -1.66 -3.01
N ARG A 3 -9.67 -2.38 -4.05
CA ARG A 3 -8.77 -3.11 -4.96
C ARG A 3 -7.66 -2.21 -5.50
N ASN A 4 -8.02 -1.07 -6.09
CA ASN A 4 -7.04 -0.16 -6.71
C ASN A 4 -6.13 0.47 -5.67
N MET A 5 -6.67 0.77 -4.47
CA MET A 5 -5.86 1.30 -3.36
C MET A 5 -4.89 0.25 -2.80
N ALA A 6 -5.30 -1.02 -2.71
CA ALA A 6 -4.43 -2.11 -2.30
C ALA A 6 -3.31 -2.34 -3.31
N VAL A 7 -3.64 -2.31 -4.61
CA VAL A 7 -2.65 -2.33 -5.70
C VAL A 7 -1.67 -1.18 -5.56
N ALA A 8 -2.16 0.06 -5.42
CA ALA A 8 -1.32 1.24 -5.27
C ALA A 8 -0.42 1.16 -4.03
N LEU A 9 -0.96 0.72 -2.88
CA LEU A 9 -0.16 0.58 -1.66
C LEU A 9 0.90 -0.53 -1.80
N ILE A 10 0.60 -1.67 -2.41
CA ILE A 10 1.61 -2.73 -2.61
C ILE A 10 2.67 -2.28 -3.62
N LYS A 11 2.26 -1.54 -4.66
CA LYS A 11 3.16 -1.01 -5.69
C LYS A 11 4.14 0.01 -5.09
N HIS A 12 3.60 1.06 -4.48
CA HIS A 12 4.37 2.23 -4.05
C HIS A 12 4.81 2.18 -2.59
N GLU A 13 4.31 1.21 -1.82
CA GLU A 13 4.57 0.98 -0.39
C GLU A 13 4.18 2.13 0.56
N GLN A 14 3.74 3.26 0.01
CA GLN A 14 3.18 4.40 0.71
C GLN A 14 2.18 5.14 -0.20
N ILE A 15 0.99 5.45 0.30
CA ILE A 15 0.01 6.31 -0.38
C ILE A 15 -0.62 7.30 0.60
N SER A 16 -1.03 8.46 0.08
CA SER A 16 -1.82 9.45 0.83
C SER A 16 -3.30 9.34 0.47
N THR A 17 -4.18 9.33 1.46
CA THR A 17 -5.62 9.25 1.28
C THR A 17 -6.36 9.85 2.48
N THR A 18 -7.68 9.77 2.52
CA THR A 18 -8.43 10.24 3.70
C THR A 18 -8.33 9.25 4.86
N LEU A 19 -8.36 9.75 6.10
CA LEU A 19 -8.20 8.95 7.31
C LEU A 19 -9.18 7.76 7.39
N PRO A 20 -10.48 7.89 7.06
CA PRO A 20 -11.39 6.75 7.05
C PRO A 20 -10.96 5.69 6.02
N LYS A 21 -10.60 6.10 4.79
CA LYS A 21 -10.17 5.18 3.73
C LYS A 21 -8.88 4.45 4.11
N ALA A 22 -7.93 5.13 4.75
CA ALA A 22 -6.70 4.53 5.24
C ALA A 22 -6.99 3.45 6.29
N LYS A 23 -7.88 3.73 7.26
CA LYS A 23 -8.29 2.76 8.28
C LYS A 23 -8.97 1.53 7.68
N GLU A 24 -9.88 1.72 6.73
CA GLU A 24 -10.58 0.63 6.03
C GLU A 24 -9.67 -0.19 5.10
N LEU A 25 -8.60 0.41 4.58
CA LEU A 25 -7.66 -0.30 3.72
C LEU A 25 -6.80 -1.32 4.49
N ARG A 26 -6.53 -1.08 5.79
CA ARG A 26 -5.70 -1.95 6.64
C ARG A 26 -6.12 -3.43 6.58
N PRO A 27 -7.36 -3.82 6.93
CA PRO A 27 -7.74 -5.24 6.94
C PRO A 27 -7.63 -5.90 5.56
N VAL A 28 -7.77 -5.14 4.46
CA VAL A 28 -7.61 -5.66 3.09
C VAL A 28 -6.14 -6.02 2.85
N VAL A 29 -5.23 -5.11 3.15
CA VAL A 29 -3.79 -5.27 2.90
C VAL A 29 -3.19 -6.33 3.84
N GLU A 30 -3.61 -6.36 5.10
CA GLU A 30 -3.18 -7.36 6.08
C GLU A 30 -3.50 -8.79 5.61
N LYS A 31 -4.73 -9.00 5.09
CA LYS A 31 -5.15 -10.29 4.55
C LYS A 31 -4.35 -10.67 3.30
N LEU A 32 -4.11 -9.73 2.39
CA LEU A 32 -3.32 -9.97 1.18
C LEU A 32 -1.88 -10.38 1.53
N ILE A 33 -1.19 -9.67 2.42
CA ILE A 33 0.17 -10.02 2.83
C ILE A 33 0.20 -11.39 3.51
N THR A 34 -0.82 -11.70 4.31
CA THR A 34 -0.97 -13.02 4.93
C THR A 34 -1.15 -14.14 3.89
N LEU A 35 -1.88 -13.89 2.79
CA LEU A 35 -1.96 -14.83 1.66
C LEU A 35 -0.59 -14.98 0.96
N GLY A 36 0.13 -13.88 0.76
CA GLY A 36 1.49 -13.89 0.20
C GLY A 36 2.45 -14.77 1.00
N LYS A 37 2.41 -14.64 2.34
CA LYS A 37 3.20 -15.47 3.27
C LYS A 37 2.85 -16.95 3.20
N ARG A 38 1.60 -17.30 2.92
CA ARG A 38 1.17 -18.71 2.81
C ARG A 38 1.82 -19.42 1.61
N GLY A 39 2.11 -18.70 0.52
CA GLY A 39 2.92 -19.21 -0.59
C GLY A 39 2.28 -20.28 -1.48
N THR A 40 1.06 -20.76 -1.20
CA THR A 40 0.43 -21.84 -1.99
C THR A 40 -0.22 -21.33 -3.27
N LEU A 41 -0.37 -22.21 -4.28
CA LEU A 41 -1.07 -21.90 -5.52
C LEU A 41 -2.51 -21.42 -5.28
N HIS A 42 -3.20 -22.02 -4.30
CA HIS A 42 -4.53 -21.59 -3.90
C HIS A 42 -4.53 -20.15 -3.35
N ALA A 43 -3.58 -19.81 -2.48
CA ALA A 43 -3.43 -18.45 -1.97
C ALA A 43 -3.12 -17.45 -3.08
N ARG A 44 -2.28 -17.83 -4.06
CA ARG A 44 -1.95 -17.00 -5.22
C ARG A 44 -3.19 -16.71 -6.06
N ARG A 45 -4.04 -17.72 -6.31
CA ARG A 45 -5.33 -17.57 -7.01
C ARG A 45 -6.30 -16.67 -6.25
N GLN A 46 -6.37 -16.80 -4.91
CA GLN A 46 -7.20 -15.93 -4.07
C GLN A 46 -6.75 -14.46 -4.14
N ALA A 47 -5.44 -14.21 -4.05
CA ALA A 47 -4.89 -12.85 -4.17
C ALA A 47 -5.16 -12.26 -5.56
N PHE A 48 -4.95 -13.05 -6.62
CA PHE A 48 -5.23 -12.61 -7.99
C PHE A 48 -6.72 -12.30 -8.22
N ALA A 49 -7.64 -13.08 -7.65
CA ALA A 49 -9.07 -12.80 -7.74
C ALA A 49 -9.44 -11.41 -7.18
N GLN A 50 -8.74 -10.97 -6.12
CA GLN A 50 -8.95 -9.68 -5.47
C GLN A 50 -8.23 -8.52 -6.18
N LEU A 51 -6.99 -8.73 -6.62
CA LEU A 51 -6.14 -7.67 -7.17
C LEU A 51 -6.28 -7.49 -8.68
N ARG A 52 -6.46 -8.60 -9.42
CA ARG A 52 -6.50 -8.65 -10.90
C ARG A 52 -5.26 -8.04 -11.57
N ASP A 53 -4.11 -8.14 -10.90
CA ASP A 53 -2.81 -7.64 -11.38
C ASP A 53 -1.72 -8.68 -11.04
N ASP A 54 -1.07 -9.25 -12.06
CA ASP A 54 -0.08 -10.31 -11.89
C ASP A 54 1.26 -9.80 -11.35
N ALA A 55 1.67 -8.57 -11.70
CA ALA A 55 2.91 -7.98 -11.22
C ALA A 55 2.84 -7.74 -9.70
N ILE A 56 1.70 -7.24 -9.24
CA ILE A 56 1.46 -6.98 -7.81
C ILE A 56 1.33 -8.29 -7.02
N VAL A 57 0.64 -9.29 -7.57
CA VAL A 57 0.59 -10.62 -6.97
C VAL A 57 1.98 -11.23 -6.90
N THR A 58 2.80 -11.08 -7.94
CA THR A 58 4.18 -11.57 -7.92
C THR A 58 4.99 -10.90 -6.81
N LYS A 59 4.95 -9.56 -6.70
CA LYS A 59 5.60 -8.81 -5.61
C LYS A 59 5.16 -9.27 -4.20
N LEU A 60 3.87 -9.55 -4.04
CA LEU A 60 3.28 -10.02 -2.77
C LEU A 60 3.85 -11.39 -2.34
N PHE A 61 4.06 -12.30 -3.29
CA PHE A 61 4.54 -13.66 -3.03
C PHE A 61 6.07 -13.79 -3.09
N SER A 62 6.79 -12.79 -3.61
CA SER A 62 8.26 -12.77 -3.68
C SER A 62 8.90 -11.90 -2.59
N GLU A 63 8.72 -10.58 -2.68
CA GLU A 63 9.42 -9.60 -1.85
C GLU A 63 8.76 -9.46 -0.48
N LEU A 64 7.45 -9.22 -0.46
CA LEU A 64 6.72 -8.95 0.78
C LEU A 64 6.58 -10.21 1.65
N SER A 65 6.46 -11.39 1.03
CA SER A 65 6.41 -12.67 1.75
C SER A 65 7.70 -12.93 2.53
N LYS A 66 8.87 -12.68 1.90
CA LYS A 66 10.19 -12.79 2.53
C LYS A 66 10.38 -11.73 3.61
N ARG A 67 10.07 -10.47 3.28
CA ARG A 67 10.22 -9.33 4.21
C ARG A 67 9.45 -9.55 5.50
N TYR A 68 8.21 -10.04 5.42
CA TYR A 68 7.36 -10.21 6.59
C TYR A 68 7.28 -11.64 7.12
N ALA A 69 8.20 -12.53 6.75
CA ALA A 69 8.18 -13.94 7.16
C ALA A 69 8.07 -14.09 8.69
N GLY A 70 8.88 -13.36 9.45
CA GLY A 70 8.90 -13.38 10.92
C GLY A 70 7.83 -12.52 11.62
N ARG A 71 7.04 -11.72 10.90
CA ARG A 71 6.08 -10.77 11.49
C ARG A 71 4.67 -11.37 11.58
N ALA A 72 4.08 -11.38 12.76
CA ALA A 72 2.72 -11.91 13.01
C ALA A 72 1.65 -10.79 12.94
N GLY A 73 1.43 -10.23 11.74
CA GLY A 73 0.46 -9.15 11.51
C GLY A 73 1.02 -7.74 11.76
N GLY A 74 0.21 -6.72 11.45
CA GLY A 74 0.63 -5.33 11.59
C GLY A 74 1.68 -4.95 10.53
N TYR A 75 1.36 -5.22 9.27
CA TYR A 75 2.23 -4.94 8.13
C TYR A 75 2.07 -3.51 7.59
N SER A 76 1.01 -2.81 8.01
CA SER A 76 0.73 -1.42 7.60
C SER A 76 0.62 -0.47 8.79
N ARG A 77 1.04 0.79 8.58
CA ARG A 77 0.90 1.90 9.53
C ARG A 77 0.09 3.02 8.88
N VAL A 78 -0.78 3.66 9.69
CA VAL A 78 -1.53 4.86 9.29
C VAL A 78 -1.05 6.04 10.13
N LEU A 79 -0.61 7.10 9.47
CA LEU A 79 -0.14 8.34 10.06
C LEU A 79 -1.12 9.46 9.66
N LYS A 80 -1.57 10.27 10.62
CA LYS A 80 -2.41 11.43 10.30
C LYS A 80 -1.58 12.48 9.56
N ALA A 81 -2.18 13.11 8.55
CA ALA A 81 -1.51 14.04 7.63
C ALA A 81 -2.27 15.37 7.52
N GLY A 82 -2.87 15.85 8.62
CA GLY A 82 -3.64 17.09 8.67
C GLY A 82 -4.98 17.00 7.95
N VAL A 83 -5.48 18.15 7.52
CA VAL A 83 -6.75 18.30 6.79
C VAL A 83 -6.49 18.80 5.38
N ARG A 84 -7.29 18.35 4.42
CA ARG A 84 -7.17 18.77 3.03
C ARG A 84 -7.78 20.15 2.82
N TYR A 85 -7.06 21.01 2.11
CA TYR A 85 -7.56 22.30 1.69
C TYR A 85 -8.76 22.17 0.72
N GLY A 86 -9.80 22.96 0.94
CA GLY A 86 -11.01 23.00 0.11
C GLY A 86 -12.19 22.25 0.70
N ASP A 87 -12.01 21.01 1.17
CA ASP A 87 -13.11 20.20 1.73
C ASP A 87 -12.91 19.78 3.19
N ASN A 88 -11.83 20.25 3.83
CA ASN A 88 -11.49 19.99 5.23
C ASN A 88 -11.51 18.50 5.61
N ALA A 89 -11.26 17.60 4.64
CA ALA A 89 -11.25 16.17 4.90
C ALA A 89 -9.98 15.78 5.66
N ASP A 90 -10.12 15.01 6.75
CA ASP A 90 -8.99 14.43 7.47
C ASP A 90 -8.16 13.54 6.53
N MET A 91 -6.88 13.87 6.40
CA MET A 91 -5.92 13.15 5.57
C MET A 91 -5.06 12.22 6.41
N ALA A 92 -4.59 11.15 5.78
CA ALA A 92 -3.67 10.20 6.36
C ALA A 92 -2.76 9.58 5.30
N VAL A 93 -1.52 9.33 5.69
CA VAL A 93 -0.59 8.50 4.93
C VAL A 93 -0.71 7.08 5.46
N ILE A 94 -0.96 6.12 4.57
CA ILE A 94 -0.85 4.70 4.87
C ILE A 94 0.39 4.14 4.18
N GLU A 95 1.20 3.40 4.94
CA GLU A 95 2.46 2.85 4.47
C GLU A 95 2.69 1.43 4.98
N LEU A 96 3.50 0.67 4.24
CA LEU A 96 4.00 -0.62 4.68
C LEU A 96 5.12 -0.42 5.72
N VAL A 97 5.18 -1.29 6.72
CA VAL A 97 6.27 -1.27 7.70
C VAL A 97 7.56 -1.77 7.06
N GLU A 98 8.72 -1.16 7.33
CA GLU A 98 9.97 -1.51 6.63
C GLU A 98 9.83 -1.38 5.09
N ARG A 99 9.15 -0.31 4.65
CA ARG A 99 8.98 -0.03 3.22
C ARG A 99 10.31 0.27 2.52
N ASP A 100 10.37 -0.08 1.25
CA ASP A 100 11.32 0.48 0.30
C ASP A 100 10.96 1.95 0.03
N VAL A 101 11.92 2.85 0.24
CA VAL A 101 11.72 4.29 0.07
C VAL A 101 11.64 4.65 -1.42
N GLU A 102 12.37 3.91 -2.26
CA GLU A 102 12.44 4.12 -3.72
C GLU A 102 11.17 3.65 -4.44
N ALA A 103 10.35 2.82 -3.79
CA ALA A 103 9.07 2.38 -4.35
C ALA A 103 8.06 3.53 -4.47
N LYS A 104 8.21 4.59 -3.67
CA LYS A 104 7.26 5.71 -3.64
C LYS A 104 7.21 6.39 -5.00
N GLY A 105 6.02 6.44 -5.61
CA GLY A 105 5.83 7.11 -6.90
C GLY A 105 6.34 6.35 -8.12
N LYS A 106 6.86 5.12 -7.97
CA LYS A 106 7.37 4.29 -9.07
C LYS A 106 6.33 4.09 -10.18
N ASP A 107 6.64 4.48 -11.41
CA ASP A 107 5.75 4.48 -12.59
C ASP A 107 4.40 5.20 -12.35
N SER A 108 4.39 6.17 -11.44
CA SER A 108 3.30 7.14 -11.32
C SER A 108 3.52 8.20 -12.40
N GLY A 109 2.45 8.86 -12.84
CA GLY A 109 2.53 9.96 -13.83
C GLY A 109 3.41 11.13 -13.37
N PRO A 110 3.37 12.28 -14.06
CA PRO A 110 4.30 13.38 -13.82
C PRO A 110 4.38 13.73 -12.33
N VAL A 111 5.58 13.59 -11.78
CA VAL A 111 5.86 13.97 -10.39
C VAL A 111 5.78 15.49 -10.35
N GLN A 112 4.85 16.02 -9.56
CA GLN A 112 4.90 17.43 -9.22
C GLN A 112 6.19 17.61 -8.41
N LYS A 113 7.22 18.15 -9.06
CA LYS A 113 8.39 18.65 -8.35
C LYS A 113 7.84 19.75 -7.45
N GLU A 114 8.05 19.63 -6.15
CA GLU A 114 8.00 20.82 -5.32
C GLU A 114 9.08 21.74 -5.89
N ASP A 115 8.66 22.84 -6.53
CA ASP A 115 9.55 23.94 -6.81
C ASP A 115 10.09 24.38 -5.44
N GLN A 116 11.31 23.94 -5.11
CA GLN A 116 12.07 24.49 -4.00
C GLN A 116 12.58 25.86 -4.45
N GLU A 117 11.69 26.84 -4.50
CA GLU A 117 11.93 28.28 -4.63
C GLU A 117 10.83 28.96 -3.80
N ALA A 118 11.06 29.93 -2.93
CA ALA A 118 12.22 30.62 -2.41
C ALA A 118 11.71 31.46 -1.21
N ALA A 119 12.63 31.83 -0.30
CA ALA A 119 12.48 32.77 0.84
C ALA A 119 11.80 32.25 2.13
#